data_AF-A0A3C1UU71-F1
#
_entry.id   AF-A0A3C1UU71-F1
#
_cell.length_a   1.000
_cell.length_b   1.000
_cell.length_c   1.000
_cell.angle_alpha   90.00
_cell.angle_beta   90.00
_cell.angle_gamma   90.00
#
_symmetry.space_group_name_H-M   'P 1'
#
loop_
_entity.id
_entity.type
_entity.pdbx_description
1 polymer ?
#
loop_
_entity_poly.entity_id
_entity_poly.type
_entity_poly.pdbx_seq_one_letter_code
_entity_poly.pdbx_strand_id
1 'polypeptide(L)'
;MAIRTGAYCMSTAAPCTLPKRRTRIRKNANGGTGRMGALNQKSNRKGMFRRLLPWVLTLLWMGLIFAFSSQNAEQSSHLSGQTAFHTAFWFWPGFSELSAEEQAVWVENAQFLVRKTAHFLVYTVLGALLYWSASIQKQGRRRKVVCAWAVGTVYAISDEIHQLLVPGRSGQLQDVLLDSTGTAAGILLAFFAGFLWKKAADYTAARQNAKGKSQF
;
A
#
# COMPACT_ATOMS: atom_id res chain seq x y z
N MET A 1 51.16 44.79 -28.84
CA MET A 1 50.49 43.48 -28.99
C MET A 1 49.02 43.76 -29.33
N ALA A 2 48.60 43.46 -30.57
CA ALA A 2 47.26 43.46 -31.19
C ALA A 2 46.20 44.46 -30.66
N ILE A 3 45.86 45.56 -31.34
CA ILE A 3 45.03 45.71 -32.58
C ILE A 3 43.81 44.77 -32.63
N ARG A 4 42.59 45.31 -32.44
CA ARG A 4 41.55 45.43 -33.49
C ARG A 4 40.27 46.10 -32.96
N THR A 5 40.13 47.37 -33.36
CA THR A 5 38.87 48.09 -33.62
C THR A 5 38.13 47.49 -34.83
N GLY A 6 36.81 47.69 -34.87
CA GLY A 6 35.97 47.53 -36.07
C GLY A 6 34.65 46.84 -35.73
N ALA A 7 33.55 47.55 -35.49
CA ALA A 7 32.76 48.41 -36.38
C ALA A 7 31.46 47.70 -36.78
N TYR A 8 30.39 48.45 -36.57
CA TYR A 8 29.00 48.17 -36.89
C TYR A 8 28.81 47.82 -38.37
N CYS A 9 27.89 46.90 -38.64
CA CYS A 9 27.17 46.86 -39.90
C CYS A 9 25.68 46.65 -39.60
N MET A 10 24.92 47.75 -39.67
CA MET A 10 23.49 47.70 -39.89
C MET A 10 23.26 47.16 -41.31
N SER A 11 22.50 46.09 -41.46
CA SER A 11 21.82 45.83 -42.71
C SER A 11 20.48 45.17 -42.47
N THR A 12 19.48 45.91 -42.95
CA THR A 12 18.06 45.65 -43.00
C THR A 12 17.75 44.42 -43.86
N ALA A 13 17.02 43.47 -43.31
CA ALA A 13 16.25 42.51 -44.10
C ALA A 13 14.88 42.31 -43.44
N ALA A 14 13.85 42.70 -44.18
CA ALA A 14 12.46 42.76 -43.78
C ALA A 14 11.89 41.38 -43.39
N PRO A 15 10.87 41.35 -42.51
CA PRO A 15 10.22 40.11 -42.10
C PRO A 15 9.43 39.51 -43.26
N CYS A 16 9.81 38.31 -43.69
CA CYS A 16 9.05 37.52 -44.66
C CYS A 16 7.75 37.02 -44.00
N THR A 17 6.67 37.80 -44.11
CA THR A 17 5.33 37.41 -43.65
C THR A 17 4.76 36.36 -44.60
N LEU A 18 4.86 35.10 -44.23
CA LEU A 18 4.13 34.01 -44.87
C LEU A 18 2.61 34.24 -44.71
N PRO A 19 1.81 34.12 -45.78
CA PRO A 19 0.37 34.20 -45.66
C PRO A 19 -0.14 33.05 -44.79
N LYS A 20 -0.81 33.37 -43.68
CA LYS A 20 -1.60 32.43 -42.88
C LYS A 20 -2.67 31.82 -43.79
N ARG A 21 -2.37 30.65 -44.37
CA ARG A 21 -3.36 29.80 -45.00
C ARG A 21 -4.34 29.37 -43.91
N ARG A 22 -5.49 30.05 -43.81
CA ARG A 22 -6.65 29.60 -43.02
C ARG A 22 -7.10 28.27 -43.63
N THR A 23 -6.53 27.16 -43.18
CA THR A 23 -7.20 25.88 -43.29
C THR A 23 -8.38 25.93 -42.35
N ARG A 24 -9.53 26.31 -42.91
CA ARG A 24 -10.84 26.08 -42.30
C ARG A 24 -10.97 24.57 -42.16
N ILE A 25 -10.48 24.01 -41.05
CA ILE A 25 -10.83 22.65 -40.65
C ILE A 25 -12.34 22.71 -40.44
N ARG A 26 -13.09 22.22 -41.45
CA ARG A 26 -14.47 21.83 -41.27
C ARG A 26 -14.46 20.84 -40.11
N LYS A 27 -14.96 21.27 -38.94
CA LYS A 27 -15.41 20.33 -37.92
C LYS A 27 -16.44 19.46 -38.62
N ASN A 28 -16.05 18.24 -38.96
CA ASN A 28 -17.00 17.28 -39.47
C ASN A 28 -17.89 16.93 -38.28
N ALA A 29 -19.08 17.51 -38.28
CA ALA A 29 -20.17 17.12 -37.41
C ALA A 29 -20.67 15.76 -37.92
N ASN A 30 -19.96 14.70 -37.56
CA ASN A 30 -20.51 13.36 -37.62
C ASN A 30 -20.30 12.71 -36.26
N GLY A 31 -21.41 12.65 -35.51
CA GLY A 31 -21.56 11.95 -34.24
C GLY A 31 -21.40 10.45 -34.42
N GLY A 32 -20.14 10.01 -34.50
CA GLY A 32 -19.75 8.62 -34.41
C GLY A 32 -19.07 8.35 -33.08
N THR A 33 -19.82 8.38 -31.97
CA THR A 33 -19.41 7.78 -30.68
C THR A 33 -19.44 6.25 -30.78
N GLY A 34 -18.78 5.69 -31.79
CA GLY A 34 -18.75 4.26 -32.08
C GLY A 34 -17.35 3.71 -31.80
N ARG A 35 -17.23 2.80 -30.83
CA ARG A 35 -16.02 2.00 -30.53
C ARG A 35 -14.83 2.73 -29.89
N MET A 36 -14.33 3.85 -30.44
CA MET A 36 -13.15 4.55 -29.90
C MET A 36 -13.44 5.23 -28.54
N GLY A 37 -14.61 5.84 -28.38
CA GLY A 37 -15.07 6.39 -27.10
C GLY A 37 -15.30 5.30 -26.03
N ALA A 38 -15.86 4.15 -26.43
CA ALA A 38 -16.09 3.02 -25.52
C ALA A 38 -14.79 2.33 -25.07
N LEU A 39 -13.78 2.23 -25.94
CA LEU A 39 -12.46 1.70 -25.59
C LEU A 39 -11.67 2.66 -24.69
N ASN A 40 -11.72 3.97 -24.97
CA ASN A 40 -11.11 4.99 -24.11
C ASN A 40 -11.78 5.03 -22.72
N GLN A 41 -13.11 4.94 -22.68
CA GLN A 41 -13.88 4.86 -21.42
C GLN A 41 -13.57 3.57 -20.63
N LYS A 42 -13.43 2.41 -21.29
CA LYS A 42 -13.01 1.15 -20.64
C LYS A 42 -11.57 1.20 -20.14
N SER A 43 -10.64 1.76 -20.91
CA SER A 43 -9.23 1.93 -20.53
C SER A 43 -9.09 2.85 -19.30
N ASN A 44 -9.79 3.99 -19.31
CA ASN A 44 -9.77 4.94 -18.21
C ASN A 44 -10.41 4.35 -16.93
N ARG A 45 -11.52 3.61 -17.06
CA ARG A 45 -12.17 2.92 -15.92
C ARG A 45 -11.26 1.85 -15.29
N LYS A 46 -10.50 1.09 -16.10
CA LYS A 46 -9.49 0.13 -15.61
C LYS A 46 -8.31 0.83 -14.92
N GLY A 47 -7.86 1.96 -15.45
CA GLY A 47 -6.79 2.77 -14.86
C GLY A 47 -7.21 3.38 -13.52
N MET A 48 -8.44 3.86 -13.41
CA MET A 48 -9.01 4.42 -12.18
C MET A 48 -9.20 3.34 -11.10
N PHE A 49 -9.75 2.17 -11.45
CA PHE A 49 -9.92 1.07 -10.50
C PHE A 49 -8.60 0.60 -9.88
N ARG A 50 -7.55 0.46 -10.71
CA ARG A 50 -6.20 0.10 -10.23
C ARG A 50 -5.59 1.13 -9.27
N ARG A 51 -6.03 2.39 -9.34
CA ARG A 51 -5.58 3.45 -8.45
C ARG A 51 -6.42 3.52 -7.17
N LEU A 52 -7.70 3.19 -7.23
CA LEU A 52 -8.62 3.26 -6.09
C LEU A 52 -8.60 2.01 -5.22
N LEU A 53 -8.42 0.82 -5.82
CA LEU A 53 -8.52 -0.47 -5.14
C LEU A 53 -7.68 -0.56 -3.85
N PRO A 54 -6.37 -0.24 -3.83
CA PRO A 54 -5.60 -0.40 -2.61
C PRO A 54 -5.97 0.62 -1.54
N TRP A 55 -6.46 1.81 -1.91
CA TRP A 55 -7.02 2.76 -0.93
C TRP A 55 -8.29 2.20 -0.30
N VAL A 56 -9.19 1.62 -1.10
CA VAL A 56 -10.41 0.97 -0.58
C VAL A 56 -10.03 -0.18 0.36
N LEU A 57 -9.09 -1.05 -0.04
CA LEU A 57 -8.63 -2.15 0.82
C LEU A 57 -7.97 -1.64 2.10
N THR A 58 -7.18 -0.57 2.02
CA THR A 58 -6.56 0.06 3.20
C THR A 58 -7.65 0.55 4.16
N LEU A 59 -8.66 1.26 3.67
CA LEU A 59 -9.76 1.77 4.51
C LEU A 59 -10.60 0.66 5.11
N LEU A 60 -10.90 -0.41 4.35
CA LEU A 60 -11.60 -1.59 4.89
C LEU A 60 -10.78 -2.26 5.99
N TRP A 61 -9.46 -2.36 5.81
CA TRP A 61 -8.56 -2.94 6.81
C TRP A 61 -8.46 -2.08 8.08
N MET A 62 -8.41 -0.75 7.94
CA MET A 62 -8.50 0.16 9.08
C MET A 62 -9.87 -0.02 9.79
N GLY A 63 -10.96 -0.14 9.04
CA GLY A 63 -12.27 -0.45 9.62
C GLY A 63 -12.28 -1.76 10.43
N LEU A 64 -11.60 -2.80 9.94
CA LEU A 64 -11.44 -4.06 10.66
C LEU A 64 -10.65 -3.89 11.97
N ILE A 65 -9.51 -3.17 11.94
CA ILE A 65 -8.72 -2.88 13.15
C ILE A 65 -9.56 -2.13 14.18
N PHE A 66 -10.26 -1.09 13.74
CA PHE A 66 -11.15 -0.31 14.61
C PHE A 66 -12.28 -1.16 15.22
N ALA A 67 -12.82 -2.12 14.47
CA ALA A 67 -13.84 -3.05 14.99
C ALA A 67 -13.30 -3.96 16.09
N PHE A 68 -12.05 -4.44 15.96
CA PHE A 68 -11.39 -5.19 17.04
C PHE A 68 -11.05 -4.31 18.25
N SER A 69 -10.59 -3.08 18.00
CA SER A 69 -10.26 -2.10 19.03
C SER A 69 -11.48 -1.64 19.85
N SER A 70 -12.66 -1.61 19.22
CA SER A 70 -13.92 -1.24 19.89
C SER A 70 -14.48 -2.33 20.82
N GLN A 71 -13.87 -3.52 20.87
CA GLN A 71 -14.27 -4.58 21.79
C GLN A 71 -13.78 -4.27 23.21
N ASN A 72 -14.65 -4.46 24.20
CA ASN A 72 -14.28 -4.33 25.60
C ASN A 72 -13.25 -5.40 26.03
N ALA A 73 -12.67 -5.24 27.22
CA ALA A 73 -11.61 -6.14 27.68
C ALA A 73 -12.06 -7.60 27.82
N GLU A 74 -13.31 -7.84 28.24
CA GLU A 74 -13.86 -9.18 28.38
C GLU A 74 -14.00 -9.87 27.01
N GLN A 75 -14.62 -9.20 26.04
CA GLN A 75 -14.80 -9.70 24.67
C GLN A 75 -13.46 -10.02 24.01
N SER A 76 -12.48 -9.14 24.17
CA SER A 76 -11.16 -9.36 23.61
C SER A 76 -10.39 -10.46 24.31
N SER A 77 -10.52 -10.56 25.63
CA SER A 77 -9.94 -11.66 26.41
C SER A 77 -10.51 -12.99 25.93
N HIS A 78 -11.84 -13.10 25.81
CA HIS A 78 -12.53 -14.28 25.32
C HIS A 78 -12.08 -14.67 23.91
N LEU A 79 -12.03 -13.73 22.95
CA LEU A 79 -11.57 -14.00 21.59
C LEU A 79 -10.11 -14.49 21.56
N SER A 80 -9.23 -13.84 22.34
CA SER A 80 -7.83 -14.26 22.44
C SER A 80 -7.66 -15.62 23.12
N GLY A 81 -8.51 -15.94 24.09
CA GLY A 81 -8.53 -17.21 24.81
C GLY A 81 -8.98 -18.36 23.93
N GLN A 82 -10.06 -18.17 23.16
CA GLN A 82 -10.49 -19.14 22.15
C GLN A 82 -9.42 -19.37 21.09
N THR A 83 -8.77 -18.30 20.64
CA THR A 83 -7.69 -18.40 19.66
C THR A 83 -6.49 -19.17 20.22
N ALA A 84 -6.09 -18.89 21.46
CA ALA A 84 -5.03 -19.63 22.15
C ALA A 84 -5.38 -21.12 22.30
N PHE A 85 -6.59 -21.41 22.79
CA PHE A 85 -7.08 -22.78 22.97
C PHE A 85 -7.08 -23.56 21.65
N HIS A 86 -7.67 -23.00 20.59
CA HIS A 86 -7.69 -23.67 19.30
C HIS A 86 -6.29 -23.84 18.71
N THR A 87 -5.40 -22.86 18.90
CA THR A 87 -4.02 -23.00 18.44
C THR A 87 -3.32 -24.17 19.13
N ALA A 88 -3.45 -24.30 20.46
CA ALA A 88 -2.89 -25.44 21.18
C ALA A 88 -3.55 -26.75 20.75
N PHE A 89 -4.88 -26.79 20.68
CA PHE A 89 -5.64 -27.98 20.32
C PHE A 89 -5.23 -28.56 18.95
N TRP A 90 -5.02 -27.70 17.95
CA TRP A 90 -4.67 -28.17 16.60
C TRP A 90 -3.19 -28.50 16.41
N PHE A 91 -2.30 -27.78 17.10
CA PHE A 91 -0.85 -27.87 16.86
C PHE A 91 -0.07 -28.61 17.96
N TRP A 92 -0.69 -28.88 19.10
CA TRP A 92 -0.10 -29.65 20.20
C TRP A 92 -0.96 -30.90 20.49
N PRO A 93 -0.54 -32.07 19.97
CA PRO A 93 -1.29 -33.33 20.13
C PRO A 93 -1.59 -33.74 21.58
N GLY A 94 -0.69 -33.46 22.53
CA GLY A 94 -0.87 -33.77 23.95
C GLY A 94 -1.71 -32.75 24.74
N PHE A 95 -2.18 -31.66 24.10
CA PHE A 95 -2.95 -30.62 24.80
C PHE A 95 -4.29 -31.13 25.31
N SER A 96 -4.96 -32.00 24.54
CA SER A 96 -6.25 -32.60 24.94
C SER A 96 -6.13 -33.62 26.08
N GLU A 97 -4.92 -34.08 26.39
CA GLU A 97 -4.66 -35.05 27.47
C GLU A 97 -4.46 -34.37 28.84
N LEU A 98 -4.24 -33.05 28.85
CA LEU A 98 -4.09 -32.25 30.06
C LEU A 98 -5.41 -32.09 30.82
N SER A 99 -5.33 -31.85 32.14
CA SER A 99 -6.52 -31.51 32.92
C SER A 99 -7.13 -30.18 32.47
N ALA A 100 -8.41 -29.95 32.78
CA ALA A 100 -9.08 -28.70 32.43
C ALA A 100 -8.39 -27.47 33.07
N GLU A 101 -7.87 -27.64 34.28
CA GLU A 101 -7.13 -26.61 35.02
C GLU A 101 -5.80 -26.29 34.34
N GLU A 102 -5.05 -27.32 33.93
CA GLU A 102 -3.77 -27.14 33.22
C GLU A 102 -3.97 -26.44 31.87
N GLN A 103 -5.02 -26.82 31.13
CA GLN A 103 -5.39 -26.15 29.88
C GLN A 103 -5.75 -24.68 30.11
N ALA A 104 -6.52 -24.38 31.16
CA ALA A 104 -6.92 -23.01 31.49
C ALA A 104 -5.72 -22.12 31.83
N VAL A 105 -4.80 -22.61 32.67
CA VAL A 105 -3.56 -21.90 33.02
C VAL A 105 -2.71 -21.63 31.78
N TRP A 106 -2.58 -22.61 30.88
CA TRP A 106 -1.83 -22.41 29.64
C TRP A 106 -2.49 -21.34 28.76
N VAL A 107 -3.81 -21.42 28.56
CA VAL A 107 -4.57 -20.47 27.75
C VAL A 107 -4.43 -19.05 28.29
N GLU A 108 -4.59 -18.86 29.60
CA GLU A 108 -4.44 -17.55 30.24
C GLU A 108 -3.07 -16.92 29.96
N ASN A 109 -2.00 -17.71 30.07
CA ASN A 109 -0.64 -17.25 29.77
C ASN A 109 -0.44 -16.95 28.28
N ALA A 110 -1.01 -17.77 27.39
CA ALA A 110 -0.88 -17.63 25.95
C ALA A 110 -1.68 -16.44 25.39
N GLN A 111 -2.80 -16.07 26.03
CA GLN A 111 -3.67 -14.98 25.59
C GLN A 111 -2.91 -13.66 25.38
N PHE A 112 -1.99 -13.32 26.28
CA PHE A 112 -1.19 -12.10 26.15
C PHE A 112 -0.36 -12.12 24.86
N LEU A 113 0.33 -13.23 24.58
CA LEU A 113 1.13 -13.40 23.37
C LEU A 113 0.27 -13.39 22.10
N VAL A 114 -0.90 -14.05 22.14
CA VAL A 114 -1.86 -14.04 21.03
C VAL A 114 -2.31 -12.63 20.71
N ARG A 115 -2.67 -11.83 21.72
CA ARG A 115 -3.08 -10.43 21.51
C ARG A 115 -1.96 -9.58 20.90
N LYS A 116 -0.75 -9.61 21.47
CA LYS A 116 0.39 -8.83 20.95
C LYS A 116 0.78 -9.26 19.53
N THR A 117 0.74 -10.56 19.24
CA THR A 117 1.01 -11.08 17.89
C THR A 117 -0.07 -10.67 16.90
N ALA A 118 -1.35 -10.74 17.29
CA ALA A 118 -2.45 -10.30 16.44
C ALA A 118 -2.32 -8.82 16.07
N HIS A 119 -2.07 -7.94 17.06
CA HIS A 119 -1.78 -6.52 16.88
C HIS A 119 -0.64 -6.29 15.87
N PHE A 120 0.52 -6.89 16.14
CA PHE A 120 1.66 -6.81 15.22
C PHE A 120 1.32 -7.24 13.78
N LEU A 121 0.58 -8.35 13.61
CA LEU A 121 0.22 -8.88 12.29
C LEU A 121 -0.81 -8.01 11.56
N VAL A 122 -1.85 -7.51 12.24
CA VAL A 122 -2.84 -6.64 11.59
C VAL A 122 -2.22 -5.32 11.15
N TYR A 123 -1.29 -4.76 11.95
CA TYR A 123 -0.53 -3.58 11.55
C TYR A 123 0.53 -3.88 10.48
N THR A 124 1.08 -5.09 10.43
CA THR A 124 1.91 -5.56 9.31
C THR A 124 1.14 -5.54 8.00
N VAL A 125 -0.09 -6.04 7.98
CA VAL A 125 -0.94 -5.97 6.79
C VAL A 125 -1.28 -4.51 6.45
N LEU A 126 -1.60 -3.69 7.44
CA LEU A 126 -1.85 -2.25 7.23
C LEU A 126 -0.64 -1.55 6.59
N GLY A 127 0.57 -1.79 7.09
CA GLY A 127 1.81 -1.21 6.55
C GLY A 127 2.05 -1.62 5.09
N ALA A 128 1.80 -2.87 4.74
CA ALA A 128 1.90 -3.35 3.36
C ALA A 128 0.87 -2.65 2.44
N LEU A 129 -0.38 -2.50 2.89
CA LEU A 129 -1.44 -1.81 2.15
C LEU A 129 -1.15 -0.32 1.97
N LEU A 130 -0.68 0.36 3.03
CA LEU A 130 -0.27 1.77 2.97
C LEU A 130 0.88 1.98 1.99
N TYR A 131 1.88 1.10 2.00
CA TYR A 131 2.99 1.16 1.04
C TYR A 131 2.53 0.90 -0.39
N TRP A 132 1.60 -0.03 -0.61
CA TRP A 132 1.02 -0.29 -1.93
C TRP A 132 0.23 0.92 -2.43
N SER A 133 -0.61 1.50 -1.58
CA SER A 133 -1.38 2.73 -1.85
C SER A 133 -0.46 3.91 -2.20
N ALA A 134 0.62 4.11 -1.43
CA ALA A 134 1.65 5.12 -1.72
C ALA A 134 2.40 4.84 -3.04
N SER A 135 2.57 3.56 -3.39
CA SER A 135 3.32 3.15 -4.59
C SER A 135 2.65 3.52 -5.90
N ILE A 136 1.32 3.70 -5.91
CA ILE A 136 0.57 4.22 -7.07
C ILE A 136 0.97 5.65 -7.41
N GLN A 137 1.34 6.44 -6.40
CA GLN A 137 1.69 7.84 -6.60
C GLN A 137 3.10 7.95 -7.20
N LYS A 138 3.30 8.99 -8.04
CA LYS A 138 4.62 9.34 -8.58
C LYS A 138 5.46 10.07 -7.53
N GLN A 139 5.79 9.37 -6.45
CA GLN A 139 6.64 9.86 -5.37
C GLN A 139 7.96 9.08 -5.30
N GLY A 140 9.00 9.71 -4.75
CA GLY A 140 10.27 9.05 -4.45
C GLY A 140 10.10 7.95 -3.40
N ARG A 141 10.93 6.90 -3.49
CA ARG A 141 10.86 5.70 -2.62
C ARG A 141 10.90 6.05 -1.13
N ARG A 142 11.84 6.93 -0.73
CA ARG A 142 11.97 7.38 0.67
C ARG A 142 10.68 8.01 1.18
N ARG A 143 10.05 8.88 0.39
CA ARG A 143 8.80 9.55 0.77
C ARG A 143 7.66 8.55 0.94
N LYS A 144 7.56 7.54 0.07
CA LYS A 144 6.56 6.47 0.19
C LYS A 144 6.68 5.71 1.51
N VAL A 145 7.91 5.30 1.85
CA VAL A 145 8.20 4.58 3.11
C VAL A 145 7.87 5.45 4.33
N VAL A 146 8.39 6.68 4.37
CA VAL A 146 8.19 7.58 5.50
C VAL A 146 6.71 7.94 5.67
N CYS A 147 6.00 8.28 4.59
CA CYS A 147 4.58 8.59 4.68
C CYS A 147 3.74 7.39 5.11
N ALA A 148 4.00 6.19 4.55
CA ALA A 148 3.26 4.99 4.94
C ALA A 148 3.49 4.65 6.42
N TRP A 149 4.74 4.71 6.89
CA TRP A 149 5.06 4.42 8.29
C TRP A 149 4.49 5.46 9.24
N ALA A 150 4.60 6.76 8.90
CA ALA A 150 4.03 7.84 9.70
C ALA A 150 2.51 7.73 9.80
N VAL A 151 1.80 7.44 8.70
CA VAL A 151 0.34 7.26 8.72
C VAL A 151 -0.05 6.06 9.58
N GLY A 152 0.64 4.92 9.44
CA GLY A 152 0.35 3.74 10.26
C GLY A 152 0.65 3.97 11.75
N THR A 153 1.72 4.70 12.07
CA THR A 153 2.08 5.08 13.46
C THR A 153 1.04 6.03 14.06
N VAL A 154 0.61 7.05 13.32
CA VAL A 154 -0.47 7.96 13.76
C VAL A 154 -1.76 7.18 13.96
N TYR A 155 -2.05 6.21 13.10
CA TYR A 155 -3.21 5.36 13.26
C TYR A 155 -3.12 4.48 14.51
N ALA A 156 -1.95 3.88 14.80
CA ALA A 156 -1.70 3.14 16.05
C ALA A 156 -1.91 4.01 17.30
N ILE A 157 -1.42 5.25 17.27
CA ILE A 157 -1.66 6.21 18.35
C ILE A 157 -3.17 6.49 18.49
N SER A 158 -3.88 6.70 17.39
CA SER A 158 -5.32 6.96 17.44
C SER A 158 -6.13 5.76 17.95
N ASP A 159 -5.68 4.55 17.62
CA ASP A 159 -6.29 3.31 18.07
C ASP A 159 -6.13 3.15 19.59
N GLU A 160 -4.93 3.40 20.12
CA GLU A 160 -4.68 3.32 21.56
C GLU A 160 -5.46 4.37 22.36
N ILE A 161 -5.59 5.58 21.79
CA ILE A 161 -6.43 6.63 22.37
C ILE A 161 -7.91 6.21 22.37
N HIS A 162 -8.38 5.57 21.30
CA HIS A 162 -9.74 5.05 21.25
C HIS A 162 -9.96 3.95 22.29
N GLN A 163 -9.00 3.03 22.47
CA GLN A 163 -9.08 1.99 23.48
C GLN A 163 -9.19 2.55 24.90
N LEU A 164 -8.58 3.70 25.21
CA LEU A 164 -8.76 4.38 26.51
C LEU A 164 -10.23 4.79 26.77
N LEU A 165 -11.04 4.93 25.73
CA LEU A 165 -12.47 5.25 25.83
C LEU A 165 -13.34 3.98 25.95
N VAL A 166 -12.76 2.79 25.73
CA VAL A 166 -13.48 1.52 25.76
C VAL A 166 -13.44 0.92 27.18
N PRO A 167 -14.57 0.48 27.75
CA PRO A 167 -14.62 -0.06 29.11
C PRO A 167 -13.66 -1.24 29.34
N GLY A 168 -12.90 -1.17 30.43
CA GLY A 168 -11.97 -2.22 30.87
C GLY A 168 -10.67 -2.30 30.07
N ARG A 169 -10.51 -1.52 29.00
CA ARG A 169 -9.26 -1.44 28.24
C ARG A 169 -8.29 -0.46 28.88
N SER A 170 -7.00 -0.70 28.67
CA SER A 170 -5.92 0.18 29.11
C SER A 170 -5.05 0.52 27.92
N GLY A 171 -4.80 1.81 27.70
CA GLY A 171 -3.85 2.25 26.70
C GLY A 171 -2.40 2.00 27.14
N GLN A 172 -1.59 1.34 26.32
CA GLN A 172 -0.18 1.05 26.54
C GLN A 172 0.68 1.66 25.43
N LEU A 173 1.68 2.45 25.81
CA LEU A 173 2.69 2.95 24.86
C LEU A 173 3.43 1.79 24.15
N GLN A 174 3.56 0.64 24.82
CA GLN A 174 4.16 -0.55 24.25
C GLN A 174 3.37 -1.08 23.05
N ASP A 175 2.03 -0.97 23.05
CA ASP A 175 1.19 -1.38 21.92
C ASP A 175 1.38 -0.45 20.72
N VAL A 176 1.42 0.86 20.95
CA VAL A 176 1.76 1.84 19.89
C VAL A 176 3.12 1.54 19.25
N LEU A 177 4.13 1.24 20.07
CA LEU A 177 5.46 0.89 19.56
C LEU A 177 5.42 -0.42 18.75
N LEU A 178 4.78 -1.45 19.29
CA LEU A 178 4.65 -2.75 18.63
C LEU A 178 3.92 -2.61 17.28
N ASP A 179 2.80 -1.91 17.24
CA ASP A 179 1.99 -1.66 16.04
C ASP A 179 2.74 -0.81 15.01
N SER A 180 3.54 0.15 15.47
CA SER A 180 4.45 0.93 14.61
C SER A 180 5.55 0.07 14.00
N THR A 181 6.09 -0.90 14.75
CA THR A 181 7.05 -1.87 14.20
C THR A 181 6.40 -2.88 13.26
N GLY A 182 5.17 -3.31 13.52
CA GLY A 182 4.37 -4.13 12.61
C GLY A 182 4.16 -3.40 11.28
N THR A 183 3.74 -2.14 11.34
CA THR A 183 3.63 -1.27 10.16
C THR A 183 4.94 -1.22 9.36
N ALA A 184 6.09 -1.03 10.03
CA ALA A 184 7.40 -1.04 9.39
C ALA A 184 7.72 -2.39 8.71
N ALA A 185 7.45 -3.50 9.39
CA ALA A 185 7.63 -4.85 8.84
C ALA A 185 6.78 -5.06 7.59
N GLY A 186 5.53 -4.61 7.61
CA GLY A 186 4.62 -4.64 6.46
C GLY A 186 5.15 -3.89 5.23
N ILE A 187 5.69 -2.70 5.47
CA ILE A 187 6.32 -1.88 4.42
C ILE A 187 7.52 -2.61 3.83
N LEU A 188 8.38 -3.20 4.67
CA LEU A 188 9.55 -3.95 4.22
C LEU A 188 9.15 -5.16 3.38
N LEU A 189 8.17 -5.96 3.84
CA LEU A 189 7.67 -7.13 3.11
C LEU A 189 7.12 -6.72 1.74
N ALA A 190 6.28 -5.69 1.68
CA ALA A 190 5.72 -5.20 0.42
C ALA A 190 6.81 -4.63 -0.51
N PHE A 191 7.82 -3.97 0.04
CA PHE A 191 8.97 -3.48 -0.70
C PHE A 191 9.76 -4.62 -1.36
N PHE A 192 10.13 -5.64 -0.59
CA PHE A 192 10.89 -6.78 -1.09
C PHE A 192 10.08 -7.62 -2.08
N ALA A 193 8.81 -7.87 -1.79
CA ALA A 193 7.93 -8.57 -2.72
C ALA A 193 7.84 -7.84 -4.07
N GLY A 194 7.65 -6.51 -4.04
CA GLY A 194 7.64 -5.68 -5.25
C GLY A 194 8.98 -5.67 -6.00
N PHE A 195 10.10 -5.75 -5.29
CA PHE A 195 11.43 -5.86 -5.91
C PHE A 195 11.64 -7.22 -6.59
N LEU A 196 11.29 -8.31 -5.91
CA LEU A 196 11.40 -9.67 -6.44
C LEU A 196 10.48 -9.89 -7.66
N TRP A 197 9.25 -9.39 -7.62
CA TRP A 197 8.32 -9.46 -8.76
C TRP A 197 8.87 -8.77 -10.00
N LYS A 198 9.48 -7.59 -9.85
CA LYS A 198 10.10 -6.88 -10.98
C LYS A 198 11.25 -7.68 -11.58
N LYS A 199 12.17 -8.18 -10.73
CA LYS A 199 13.26 -9.03 -11.21
C LYS A 199 12.77 -10.28 -11.94
N ALA A 200 11.75 -10.94 -11.43
CA ALA A 200 11.15 -12.11 -12.07
C ALA A 200 10.51 -11.77 -13.43
N ALA A 201 9.83 -10.61 -13.53
CA ALA A 201 9.25 -10.12 -14.77
C ALA A 201 10.33 -9.75 -15.80
N ASP A 202 11.41 -9.09 -15.36
CA ASP A 202 12.53 -8.72 -16.23
C ASP A 202 13.26 -9.97 -16.75
N TYR A 203 13.46 -10.97 -15.89
CA TYR A 203 14.06 -12.26 -16.26
C TYR A 203 13.21 -13.03 -17.29
N THR A 204 11.89 -13.07 -17.11
CA THR A 204 10.99 -13.74 -18.06
C THR A 204 10.96 -13.03 -19.41
N ALA A 205 10.94 -11.69 -19.43
CA ALA A 205 11.02 -10.91 -20.67
C ALA A 205 12.35 -11.11 -21.41
N ALA A 206 13.48 -11.11 -20.69
CA ALA A 206 14.80 -11.36 -21.28
C ALA A 206 14.90 -12.76 -21.91
N ARG A 207 14.37 -13.78 -21.22
CA ARG A 207 14.35 -15.17 -21.73
C ARG A 207 13.48 -15.33 -22.99
N GLN A 208 12.33 -14.67 -23.06
CA GLN A 208 11.47 -14.69 -24.25
C GLN A 208 12.16 -14.04 -25.46
N ASN A 209 12.82 -12.90 -25.25
CA ASN A 209 13.60 -12.23 -26.29
C ASN A 209 14.76 -13.10 -26.80
N ALA A 210 15.44 -13.84 -25.92
CA ALA A 210 16.51 -14.76 -26.31
C ALA A 210 16.00 -15.92 -27.18
N LYS A 211 14.85 -16.52 -26.83
CA LYS A 211 14.23 -17.59 -27.64
C LYS A 211 13.73 -17.10 -29.00
N GLY A 212 13.19 -15.89 -29.08
CA GLY A 212 12.75 -15.30 -30.35
C GLY A 212 13.90 -15.06 -31.32
N LYS A 213 15.08 -14.70 -30.82
CA LYS A 213 16.29 -14.49 -31.64
C LYS A 213 16.95 -15.79 -32.13
N SER A 214 16.73 -16.92 -31.46
CA SER A 214 17.30 -18.21 -31.90
C SER A 214 16.44 -18.94 -32.95
N GLN A 215 15.29 -18.39 -33.33
CA GLN A 215 14.39 -18.96 -34.36
C GLN A 215 14.44 -18.21 -35.70
N PHE A 216 15.30 -17.21 -35.81
CA PHE A 216 15.68 -16.51 -37.04
C PHE A 216 17.17 -16.68 -37.27
#